data_AF-A0A968WCZ8-F1
#
_entry.id   AF-A0A968WCZ8-F1
#
_cell.length_a   1.000
_cell.length_b   1.000
_cell.length_c   1.000
_cell.angle_alpha   90.00
_cell.angle_beta   90.00
_cell.angle_gamma   90.00
#
_symmetry.space_group_name_H-M   'P 1'
#
loop_
_entity.id
_entity.type
_entity.pdbx_description
1 polymer ?
#
loop_
_entity_poly.entity_id
_entity_poly.type
_entity_poly.pdbx_seq_one_letter_code
_entity_poly.pdbx_strand_id
1 'polypeptide(L)'
;MVATLDDTKRSAIAMKLADMKLVQQLLIDNEQLFLQQTTDSEISDRFRKMLDDDQKNMGVLDTVIVQYGIQSQPEKPVNQMVETVRKLMQGSELSLYEKVFQHELLKHQQVMTGLTIHKAAQKVGADVMMAIGPLNTVNFENRAHQEQLKGVLEVLGVRELTGQDADQGIWGRVQDAMAALSGVFGSAVTQGSDKSDMNIQDLIRLDHNKVNTLFTQLLATNDSQKIQEYFGQIYKDLLVHSIAEEKVVYPTVRPFYGDRDTQELYDEQAELRVLLDQAKAINVSSPQFKEKVREIMDAVGDHIRQEESTMFAAIRNNFSTEQSEQMATKFKSAKSEEQQKMAHETGMMK
;
A
#
# COMPACT_ATOMS: atom_id res chain seq x y z
N MET A 1 -47.24 -11.62 10.20
CA MET A 1 -46.80 -10.26 10.56
C MET A 1 -46.19 -9.63 9.33
N VAL A 2 -46.60 -8.41 8.96
CA VAL A 2 -45.97 -7.66 7.86
C VAL A 2 -44.65 -7.12 8.40
N ALA A 3 -43.52 -7.49 7.79
CA ALA A 3 -42.20 -6.99 8.21
C ALA A 3 -42.14 -5.47 7.99
N THR A 4 -41.58 -4.74 8.96
CA THR A 4 -41.35 -3.30 8.78
C THR A 4 -40.20 -3.04 7.80
N LEU A 5 -40.11 -1.81 7.28
CA LEU A 5 -38.98 -1.40 6.42
C LEU A 5 -37.64 -1.59 7.15
N ASP A 6 -37.59 -1.32 8.45
CA ASP A 6 -36.37 -1.46 9.25
C ASP A 6 -36.04 -2.93 9.54
N ASP A 7 -37.04 -3.80 9.73
CA ASP A 7 -36.80 -5.26 9.82
C ASP A 7 -36.18 -5.80 8.53
N THR A 8 -36.61 -5.27 7.39
CA THR A 8 -36.10 -5.66 6.07
C THR A 8 -34.64 -5.22 5.89
N LYS A 9 -34.31 -3.96 6.23
CA LYS A 9 -32.92 -3.46 6.18
C LYS A 9 -32.01 -4.24 7.12
N ARG A 10 -32.48 -4.51 8.33
CA ARG A 10 -31.71 -5.24 9.34
C ARG A 10 -31.44 -6.67 8.92
N SER A 11 -32.43 -7.34 8.32
CA SER A 11 -32.27 -8.69 7.76
C SER A 11 -31.28 -8.71 6.60
N ALA A 12 -31.26 -7.68 5.76
CA ALA A 12 -30.29 -7.57 4.66
C ALA A 12 -28.84 -7.43 5.18
N ILE A 13 -28.61 -6.67 6.25
CA ILE A 13 -27.29 -6.58 6.90
C ILE A 13 -26.90 -7.93 7.52
N ALA A 14 -27.80 -8.63 8.22
CA ALA A 14 -27.54 -9.98 8.76
C ALA A 14 -27.10 -10.95 7.65
N MET A 15 -27.78 -10.89 6.50
CA MET A 15 -27.47 -11.72 5.35
C MET A 15 -26.06 -11.43 4.79
N LYS A 16 -25.68 -10.16 4.67
CA LYS A 16 -24.33 -9.79 4.24
C LYS A 16 -23.24 -10.15 5.24
N LEU A 17 -23.53 -10.11 6.54
CA LEU A 17 -22.61 -10.62 7.57
C LEU A 17 -22.42 -12.15 7.43
N ALA A 18 -23.49 -12.90 7.14
CA ALA A 18 -23.39 -14.33 6.87
C ALA A 18 -22.59 -14.63 5.59
N ASP A 19 -22.79 -13.85 4.52
CA ASP A 19 -21.97 -13.93 3.30
C ASP A 19 -20.49 -13.69 3.59
N MET A 20 -20.16 -12.62 4.33
CA MET A 20 -18.76 -12.32 4.72
C MET A 20 -18.14 -13.45 5.52
N LYS A 21 -18.88 -14.06 6.45
CA LYS A 21 -18.39 -15.21 7.21
C LYS A 21 -18.09 -16.40 6.31
N LEU A 22 -18.96 -16.69 5.33
CA LEU A 22 -18.73 -17.79 4.40
C LEU A 22 -17.50 -17.52 3.51
N VAL A 23 -17.33 -16.29 3.02
CA VAL A 23 -16.14 -15.89 2.24
C VAL A 23 -14.88 -15.92 3.10
N GLN A 24 -14.94 -15.51 4.36
CA GLN A 24 -13.82 -15.61 5.31
C GLN A 24 -13.33 -17.05 5.46
N GLN A 25 -14.25 -18.02 5.53
CA GLN A 25 -13.86 -19.42 5.60
C GLN A 25 -13.16 -19.88 4.32
N LEU A 26 -13.66 -19.45 3.15
CA LEU A 26 -13.02 -19.76 1.88
C LEU A 26 -11.60 -19.16 1.78
N LEU A 27 -11.39 -17.95 2.29
CA LEU A 27 -10.06 -17.32 2.33
C LEU A 27 -9.08 -18.16 3.16
N ILE A 28 -9.50 -18.58 4.37
CA ILE A 28 -8.72 -19.47 5.25
C ILE A 28 -8.41 -20.80 4.56
N ASP A 29 -9.40 -21.44 3.93
CA ASP A 29 -9.25 -22.70 3.20
C ASP A 29 -8.19 -22.54 2.08
N ASN A 30 -8.24 -21.43 1.34
CA ASN A 30 -7.32 -21.14 0.24
C ASN A 30 -5.89 -20.91 0.74
N GLU A 31 -5.70 -20.13 1.80
CA GLU A 31 -4.37 -19.86 2.38
C GLU A 31 -3.69 -21.15 2.88
N GLN A 32 -4.45 -22.06 3.49
CA GLN A 32 -3.97 -23.39 3.87
C GLN A 32 -3.53 -24.22 2.65
N LEU A 33 -4.28 -24.16 1.55
CA LEU A 33 -3.91 -24.82 0.30
C LEU A 33 -2.64 -24.22 -0.30
N PHE A 34 -2.48 -22.90 -0.26
CA PHE A 34 -1.30 -22.23 -0.81
C PHE A 34 -0.02 -22.62 -0.06
N LEU A 35 -0.09 -22.71 1.27
CA LEU A 35 1.03 -23.17 2.11
C LEU A 35 1.48 -24.60 1.80
N GLN A 36 0.60 -25.43 1.24
CA GLN A 36 0.94 -26.79 0.80
C GLN A 36 1.51 -26.82 -0.62
N GLN A 37 1.24 -25.79 -1.44
CA GLN A 37 1.59 -25.74 -2.86
C GLN A 37 2.84 -24.91 -3.14
N THR A 38 3.18 -23.95 -2.28
CA THR A 38 4.40 -23.13 -2.43
C THR A 38 5.58 -23.74 -1.70
N THR A 39 6.77 -23.64 -2.30
CA THR A 39 8.06 -23.96 -1.65
C THR A 39 8.89 -22.72 -1.34
N ASP A 40 8.41 -21.55 -1.75
CA ASP A 40 9.07 -20.27 -1.50
C ASP A 40 8.84 -19.83 -0.05
N SER A 41 9.94 -19.62 0.70
CA SER A 41 9.86 -19.28 2.13
C SER A 41 9.26 -17.90 2.39
N GLU A 42 9.55 -16.90 1.56
CA GLU A 42 9.02 -15.54 1.76
C GLU A 42 7.52 -15.50 1.48
N ILE A 43 7.08 -16.15 0.40
CA ILE A 43 5.66 -16.29 0.08
C ILE A 43 4.94 -17.10 1.17
N SER A 44 5.56 -18.18 1.65
CA SER A 44 5.02 -18.98 2.76
C SER A 44 4.82 -18.15 4.02
N ASP A 45 5.79 -17.32 4.40
CA ASP A 45 5.69 -16.49 5.60
C ASP A 45 4.58 -15.44 5.49
N ARG A 46 4.39 -14.86 4.29
CA ARG A 46 3.27 -13.96 4.00
C ARG A 46 1.93 -14.68 4.16
N PHE A 47 1.77 -15.86 3.57
CA PHE A 47 0.54 -16.65 3.71
C PHE A 47 0.28 -17.11 5.14
N ARG A 48 1.31 -17.50 5.92
CA ARG A 48 1.15 -17.84 7.35
C ARG A 48 0.61 -16.66 8.14
N LYS A 49 1.16 -15.47 7.92
CA LYS A 49 0.69 -14.26 8.60
C LYS A 49 -0.76 -13.94 8.23
N MET A 50 -1.09 -13.98 6.94
CA MET A 50 -2.46 -13.76 6.47
C MET A 50 -3.43 -14.78 7.08
N LEU A 51 -3.05 -16.06 7.13
CA LEU A 51 -3.84 -17.14 7.72
C LEU A 51 -4.09 -16.92 9.22
N ASP A 52 -3.07 -16.52 9.97
CA ASP A 52 -3.20 -16.23 11.40
C ASP A 52 -4.18 -15.07 11.65
N ASP A 53 -4.10 -14.01 10.84
CA ASP A 53 -4.97 -12.84 10.94
C ASP A 53 -6.41 -13.20 10.50
N ASP A 54 -6.57 -13.96 9.42
CA ASP A 54 -7.87 -14.42 8.94
C ASP A 54 -8.59 -15.38 9.90
N GLN A 55 -7.85 -16.24 10.59
CA GLN A 55 -8.41 -17.09 11.65
C GLN A 55 -8.93 -16.26 12.83
N LYS A 56 -8.23 -15.19 13.22
CA LYS A 56 -8.72 -14.24 14.24
C LYS A 56 -9.95 -13.50 13.72
N ASN A 57 -9.93 -13.05 12.46
CA ASN A 57 -11.04 -12.36 11.83
C ASN A 57 -12.32 -13.19 11.78
N MET A 58 -12.22 -14.52 11.64
CA MET A 58 -13.38 -15.41 11.77
C MET A 58 -14.05 -15.26 13.15
N GLY A 59 -13.26 -15.21 14.24
CA GLY A 59 -13.79 -14.98 15.59
C GLY A 59 -14.39 -13.59 15.79
N VAL A 60 -13.84 -12.57 15.12
CA VAL A 60 -14.42 -11.22 15.09
C VAL A 60 -15.77 -11.22 14.38
N LEU A 61 -15.88 -11.88 13.23
CA LEU A 61 -17.14 -12.00 12.49
C LEU A 61 -18.20 -12.75 13.29
N ASP A 62 -17.82 -13.82 13.99
CA ASP A 62 -18.73 -14.53 14.90
C ASP A 62 -19.25 -13.62 16.01
N THR A 63 -18.35 -12.85 16.62
CA THR A 63 -18.72 -11.88 17.65
C THR A 63 -19.69 -10.82 17.12
N VAL A 64 -19.41 -10.26 15.94
CA VAL A 64 -20.29 -9.28 15.28
C VAL A 64 -21.66 -9.87 14.98
N ILE A 65 -21.73 -11.08 14.42
CA ILE A 65 -23.01 -11.75 14.09
C ILE A 65 -23.83 -11.99 15.36
N VAL A 66 -23.19 -12.44 16.45
CA VAL A 66 -23.87 -12.64 17.74
C VAL A 66 -24.36 -11.32 18.32
N GLN A 67 -23.52 -10.27 18.34
CA GLN A 67 -23.89 -8.95 18.85
C GLN A 67 -24.98 -8.27 18.01
N TYR A 68 -24.99 -8.52 16.70
CA TYR A 68 -26.02 -8.02 15.81
C TYR A 68 -27.40 -8.64 16.10
N GLY A 69 -27.42 -9.86 16.62
CA GLY A 69 -28.62 -10.49 17.20
C GLY A 69 -29.63 -11.03 16.18
N ILE A 70 -29.44 -10.78 14.88
CA ILE A 70 -30.27 -11.32 13.80
C ILE A 70 -29.45 -12.36 13.03
N GLN A 71 -29.87 -13.62 13.12
CA GLN A 71 -29.25 -14.68 12.35
C GLN A 71 -29.83 -14.76 10.94
N SER A 72 -28.94 -14.93 9.96
CA SER A 72 -29.28 -15.20 8.57
C SER A 72 -28.37 -16.28 8.02
N GLN A 73 -28.79 -16.86 6.90
CA GLN A 73 -27.93 -17.71 6.08
C GLN A 73 -27.30 -16.90 4.95
N PRO A 74 -26.14 -17.33 4.42
CA PRO A 74 -25.56 -16.72 3.23
C PRO A 74 -26.48 -16.87 2.02
N GLU A 75 -26.40 -15.93 1.09
CA GLU A 75 -27.20 -15.95 -0.13
C GLU A 75 -26.87 -17.17 -1.01
N LYS A 76 -27.87 -17.70 -1.72
CA LYS A 76 -27.67 -18.84 -2.63
C LYS A 76 -26.59 -18.59 -3.68
N PRO A 77 -26.54 -17.43 -4.37
CA PRO A 77 -25.47 -17.15 -5.32
C PRO A 77 -24.08 -17.12 -4.67
N VAL A 78 -23.96 -16.65 -3.41
CA VAL A 78 -22.69 -16.62 -2.69
C VAL A 78 -22.23 -18.04 -2.33
N ASN A 79 -23.15 -18.92 -1.91
CA ASN A 79 -22.83 -20.34 -1.72
C ASN A 79 -22.33 -20.99 -3.02
N GLN A 80 -23.00 -20.75 -4.14
CA GLN A 80 -22.60 -21.28 -5.45
C GLN A 80 -21.24 -20.76 -5.90
N MET A 81 -20.97 -19.46 -5.69
CA MET A 81 -19.68 -18.85 -5.94
C MET A 81 -18.59 -19.53 -5.11
N VAL A 82 -18.80 -19.70 -3.80
CA VAL A 82 -17.84 -20.33 -2.88
C VAL A 82 -17.56 -21.78 -3.27
N GLU A 83 -18.57 -22.56 -3.61
CA GLU A 83 -18.40 -23.93 -4.11
C GLU A 83 -17.59 -23.99 -5.42
N THR A 84 -17.86 -23.05 -6.33
CA THR A 84 -17.15 -22.96 -7.61
C THR A 84 -15.69 -22.62 -7.40
N VAL A 85 -15.40 -21.59 -6.61
CA VAL A 85 -14.01 -21.21 -6.31
C VAL A 85 -13.28 -22.31 -5.56
N ARG A 86 -13.93 -22.97 -4.59
CA ARG A 86 -13.30 -24.10 -3.86
C ARG A 86 -12.88 -25.22 -4.82
N LYS A 87 -13.72 -25.56 -5.81
CA LYS A 87 -13.35 -26.55 -6.85
C LYS A 87 -12.14 -26.08 -7.66
N LEU A 88 -12.11 -24.83 -8.11
CA LEU A 88 -10.98 -24.27 -8.85
C LEU A 88 -9.68 -24.26 -8.03
N MET A 89 -9.76 -23.97 -6.73
CA MET A 89 -8.59 -23.92 -5.84
C MET A 89 -8.00 -25.31 -5.56
N GLN A 90 -8.87 -26.32 -5.44
CA GLN A 90 -8.47 -27.72 -5.23
C GLN A 90 -8.03 -28.42 -6.52
N GLY A 91 -8.52 -27.95 -7.67
CA GLY A 91 -8.20 -28.48 -8.98
C GLY A 91 -6.77 -28.17 -9.44
N SER A 92 -6.42 -28.72 -10.60
CA SER A 92 -5.14 -28.50 -11.28
C SER A 92 -5.27 -27.60 -12.51
N GLU A 93 -6.47 -27.10 -12.79
CA GLU A 93 -6.79 -26.25 -13.92
C GLU A 93 -6.18 -24.86 -13.81
N LEU A 94 -5.96 -24.39 -12.58
CA LEU A 94 -5.31 -23.13 -12.29
C LEU A 94 -3.90 -23.35 -11.76
N SER A 95 -2.97 -22.52 -12.22
CA SER A 95 -1.65 -22.41 -11.61
C SER A 95 -1.73 -21.80 -10.20
N LEU A 96 -0.64 -21.86 -9.43
CA LEU A 96 -0.59 -21.19 -8.12
C LEU A 96 -0.77 -19.67 -8.26
N TYR A 97 -0.18 -19.06 -9.30
CA TYR A 97 -0.36 -17.63 -9.59
C TYR A 97 -1.84 -17.28 -9.82
N GLU A 98 -2.53 -18.03 -10.67
CA GLU A 98 -3.94 -17.79 -10.98
C GLU A 98 -4.84 -18.00 -9.76
N LYS A 99 -4.56 -19.03 -8.94
CA LYS A 99 -5.27 -19.27 -7.67
C LYS A 99 -5.08 -18.12 -6.69
N VAL A 100 -3.85 -17.62 -6.54
CA VAL A 100 -3.57 -16.47 -5.66
C VAL A 100 -4.25 -15.20 -6.20
N PHE A 101 -4.36 -15.05 -7.52
CA PHE A 101 -5.06 -13.92 -8.14
C PHE A 101 -6.56 -13.95 -7.81
N GLN A 102 -7.20 -15.11 -7.94
CA GLN A 102 -8.59 -15.29 -7.52
C GLN A 102 -8.78 -15.03 -6.02
N HIS A 103 -7.81 -15.41 -5.19
CA HIS A 103 -7.85 -15.12 -3.76
C HIS A 103 -7.74 -13.63 -3.44
N GLU A 104 -6.92 -12.87 -4.18
CA GLU A 104 -6.86 -11.40 -4.05
C GLU A 104 -8.21 -10.75 -4.38
N LEU A 105 -8.89 -11.20 -5.44
CA LEU A 105 -10.23 -10.71 -5.78
C LEU A 105 -11.25 -10.99 -4.67
N LEU A 106 -11.16 -12.14 -4.00
CA LEU A 106 -12.01 -12.46 -2.85
C LEU A 106 -11.71 -11.56 -1.64
N LYS A 107 -10.44 -11.25 -1.35
CA LYS A 107 -10.08 -10.26 -0.31
C LYS A 107 -10.66 -8.89 -0.64
N HIS A 108 -10.58 -8.47 -1.91
CA HIS A 108 -11.19 -7.21 -2.36
C HIS A 108 -12.71 -7.20 -2.11
N GLN A 109 -13.41 -8.27 -2.50
CA GLN A 109 -14.84 -8.43 -2.24
C GLN A 109 -15.16 -8.33 -0.74
N GLN A 110 -14.35 -8.95 0.11
CA GLN A 110 -14.52 -8.93 1.56
C GLN A 110 -14.42 -7.50 2.12
N VAL A 111 -13.41 -6.72 1.71
CA VAL A 111 -13.25 -5.31 2.08
C VAL A 111 -14.46 -4.48 1.64
N MET A 112 -14.86 -4.61 0.37
CA MET A 112 -15.97 -3.83 -0.18
C MET A 112 -17.31 -4.18 0.46
N THR A 113 -17.51 -5.44 0.85
CA THR A 113 -18.70 -5.88 1.59
C THR A 113 -18.73 -5.28 2.98
N GLY A 114 -17.62 -5.31 3.72
CA GLY A 114 -17.55 -4.72 5.06
C GLY A 114 -17.74 -3.19 5.06
N LEU A 115 -17.21 -2.49 4.05
CA LEU A 115 -17.46 -1.04 3.88
C LEU A 115 -18.93 -0.76 3.58
N THR A 116 -19.56 -1.56 2.72
CA THR A 116 -20.98 -1.44 2.41
C THR A 116 -21.84 -1.67 3.64
N ILE A 117 -21.54 -2.70 4.45
CA ILE A 117 -22.24 -2.95 5.73
C ILE A 117 -22.08 -1.77 6.68
N HIS A 118 -20.87 -1.22 6.81
CA HIS A 118 -20.63 -0.03 7.63
C HIS A 118 -21.48 1.16 7.18
N LYS A 119 -21.53 1.46 5.88
CA LYS A 119 -22.35 2.55 5.35
C LYS A 119 -23.85 2.29 5.49
N ALA A 120 -24.30 1.04 5.36
CA ALA A 120 -25.69 0.67 5.60
C ALA A 120 -26.08 0.86 7.07
N ALA A 121 -25.22 0.42 8.00
CA ALA A 121 -25.41 0.58 9.44
C ALA A 121 -25.60 2.05 9.85
N GLN A 122 -24.84 2.98 9.26
CA GLN A 122 -25.01 4.42 9.48
C GLN A 122 -26.41 4.94 9.15
N LYS A 123 -27.13 4.27 8.25
CA LYS A 123 -28.50 4.62 7.84
C LYS A 123 -29.58 3.88 8.62
N VAL A 124 -29.26 2.76 9.25
CA VAL A 124 -30.24 1.93 9.97
C VAL A 124 -30.39 2.37 11.42
N GLY A 125 -29.28 2.61 12.14
CA GLY A 125 -29.37 3.01 13.54
C GLY A 125 -28.04 2.93 14.29
N ALA A 126 -27.95 3.69 15.39
CA ALA A 126 -26.76 3.73 16.24
C ALA A 126 -26.48 2.38 16.95
N ASP A 127 -27.53 1.63 17.29
CA ASP A 127 -27.42 0.29 17.85
C ASP A 127 -26.76 -0.69 16.86
N VAL A 128 -27.14 -0.61 15.59
CA VAL A 128 -26.53 -1.41 14.52
C VAL A 128 -25.07 -1.03 14.32
N MET A 129 -24.75 0.27 14.30
CA MET A 129 -23.37 0.76 14.22
C MET A 129 -22.48 0.24 15.36
N MET A 130 -23.00 0.18 16.59
CA MET A 130 -22.27 -0.38 17.72
C MET A 130 -22.02 -1.88 17.54
N ALA A 131 -23.03 -2.64 17.13
CA ALA A 131 -22.92 -4.09 16.94
C ALA A 131 -21.90 -4.49 15.86
N ILE A 132 -21.77 -3.70 14.79
CA ILE A 132 -20.81 -3.99 13.70
C ILE A 132 -19.43 -3.33 13.90
N GLY A 133 -19.21 -2.57 14.98
CA GLY A 133 -17.96 -1.85 15.24
C GLY A 133 -16.69 -2.69 15.09
N PRO A 134 -16.64 -3.93 15.62
CA PRO A 134 -15.48 -4.81 15.47
C PRO A 134 -15.12 -5.18 14.02
N LEU A 135 -16.06 -5.07 13.07
CA LEU A 135 -15.82 -5.36 11.65
C LEU A 135 -14.74 -4.46 11.02
N ASN A 136 -14.43 -3.32 11.63
CA ASN A 136 -13.36 -2.43 11.17
C ASN A 136 -11.98 -3.10 11.19
N THR A 137 -11.72 -3.99 12.16
CA THR A 137 -10.46 -4.75 12.24
C THR A 137 -10.31 -5.66 11.01
N VAL A 138 -11.37 -6.41 10.69
CA VAL A 138 -11.43 -7.31 9.53
C VAL A 138 -11.18 -6.53 8.23
N ASN A 139 -11.77 -5.33 8.10
CA ASN A 139 -11.57 -4.48 6.92
C ASN A 139 -10.13 -3.96 6.80
N PHE A 140 -9.52 -3.55 7.92
CA PHE A 140 -8.15 -3.04 7.95
C PHE A 140 -7.14 -4.12 7.58
N GLU A 141 -7.26 -5.30 8.19
CA GLU A 141 -6.36 -6.43 7.92
C GLU A 141 -6.49 -6.92 6.48
N ASN A 142 -7.71 -7.06 5.96
CA ASN A 142 -7.89 -7.46 4.55
C ASN A 142 -7.26 -6.46 3.57
N ARG A 143 -7.29 -5.15 3.84
CA ARG A 143 -6.58 -4.16 3.02
C ARG A 143 -5.06 -4.35 3.08
N ALA A 144 -4.52 -4.61 4.26
CA ALA A 144 -3.09 -4.91 4.41
C ALA A 144 -2.70 -6.20 3.65
N HIS A 145 -3.58 -7.21 3.65
CA HIS A 145 -3.38 -8.46 2.90
C HIS A 145 -3.36 -8.20 1.39
N GLN A 146 -4.22 -7.34 0.85
CA GLN A 146 -4.20 -6.99 -0.58
C GLN A 146 -2.84 -6.42 -1.02
N GLU A 147 -2.24 -5.53 -0.23
CA GLU A 147 -0.91 -5.00 -0.55
C GLU A 147 0.18 -6.08 -0.50
N GLN A 148 0.07 -7.05 0.40
CA GLN A 148 0.99 -8.19 0.43
C GLN A 148 0.80 -9.12 -0.78
N LEU A 149 -0.45 -9.39 -1.16
CA LEU A 149 -0.81 -10.26 -2.28
C LEU A 149 -0.32 -9.71 -3.61
N LYS A 150 -0.31 -8.38 -3.82
CA LYS A 150 0.30 -7.77 -5.01
C LYS A 150 1.76 -8.21 -5.21
N GLY A 151 2.56 -8.17 -4.14
CA GLY A 151 3.95 -8.62 -4.20
C GLY A 151 4.09 -10.13 -4.44
N VAL A 152 3.18 -10.94 -3.90
CA VAL A 152 3.17 -12.38 -4.16
C VAL A 152 2.81 -12.67 -5.63
N LEU A 153 1.80 -11.97 -6.17
CA LEU A 153 1.36 -12.10 -7.55
C LEU A 153 2.45 -11.71 -8.54
N GLU A 154 3.21 -10.67 -8.24
CA GLU A 154 4.35 -10.27 -9.05
C GLU A 154 5.40 -11.39 -9.13
N VAL A 155 5.82 -11.92 -7.97
CA VAL A 155 6.82 -12.99 -7.93
C VAL A 155 6.33 -14.25 -8.65
N LEU A 156 5.10 -14.69 -8.36
CA LEU A 156 4.53 -15.88 -8.99
C LEU A 156 4.30 -15.67 -10.48
N GLY A 157 3.80 -14.50 -10.88
CA GLY A 157 3.50 -14.17 -12.28
C GLY A 157 4.75 -14.05 -13.13
N VAL A 158 5.81 -13.39 -12.65
CA VAL A 158 7.10 -13.31 -13.36
C VAL A 158 7.68 -14.71 -13.55
N ARG A 159 7.68 -15.53 -12.49
CA ARG A 159 8.14 -16.94 -12.57
C ARG A 159 7.34 -17.73 -13.58
N GLU A 160 6.02 -17.60 -13.58
CA GLU A 160 5.16 -18.33 -14.50
C GLU A 160 5.36 -17.90 -15.95
N LEU A 161 5.42 -16.60 -16.21
CA LEU A 161 5.50 -16.05 -17.56
C LEU A 161 6.89 -16.18 -18.19
N THR A 162 7.95 -16.15 -17.38
CA THR A 162 9.34 -16.08 -17.87
C THR A 162 10.20 -17.29 -17.50
N GLY A 163 9.78 -18.08 -16.51
CA GLY A 163 10.60 -19.13 -15.91
C GLY A 163 11.75 -18.62 -15.04
N GLN A 164 11.81 -17.31 -14.76
CA GLN A 164 12.86 -16.66 -13.97
C GLN A 164 12.31 -16.12 -12.65
N ASP A 165 13.14 -16.04 -11.61
CA ASP A 165 12.78 -15.31 -10.41
C ASP A 165 12.55 -13.83 -10.75
N ALA A 166 11.52 -13.22 -10.15
CA ALA A 166 11.43 -11.76 -10.13
C ALA A 166 12.73 -11.22 -9.50
N ASP A 167 13.33 -10.20 -10.13
CA ASP A 167 14.60 -9.64 -9.68
C ASP A 167 14.55 -9.41 -8.16
N GLN A 168 15.39 -10.15 -7.43
CA GLN A 168 15.29 -10.23 -5.98
C GLN A 168 15.55 -8.87 -5.36
N GLY A 169 14.46 -8.29 -4.90
CA GLY A 169 14.45 -7.07 -4.14
C GLY A 169 13.08 -6.46 -4.27
N ILE A 170 12.58 -5.94 -3.16
CA ILE A 170 11.48 -4.97 -3.09
C ILE A 170 11.63 -3.82 -4.15
N TRP A 171 12.81 -3.71 -4.76
CA TRP A 171 13.25 -2.80 -5.81
C TRP A 171 12.65 -2.97 -7.20
N GLY A 172 12.38 -4.20 -7.66
CA GLY A 172 11.60 -4.42 -8.88
C GLY A 172 10.20 -3.82 -8.72
N ARG A 173 9.52 -4.15 -7.61
CA ARG A 173 8.15 -3.72 -7.33
C ARG A 173 7.94 -2.21 -7.26
N VAL A 174 8.90 -1.45 -6.71
CA VAL A 174 8.77 0.01 -6.65
C VAL A 174 9.11 0.64 -8.00
N GLN A 175 10.11 0.15 -8.72
CA GLN A 175 10.37 0.62 -10.09
C GLN A 175 9.26 0.23 -11.04
N ASP A 176 8.69 -0.95 -10.93
CA ASP A 176 7.63 -1.48 -11.80
C ASP A 176 6.27 -0.86 -11.49
N ALA A 177 5.94 -0.66 -10.21
CA ALA A 177 4.78 0.15 -9.83
C ALA A 177 4.96 1.61 -10.28
N MET A 178 6.15 2.19 -10.12
CA MET A 178 6.42 3.54 -10.63
C MET A 178 6.45 3.58 -12.16
N ALA A 179 6.90 2.56 -12.87
CA ALA A 179 6.95 2.49 -14.33
C ALA A 179 5.55 2.26 -14.93
N ALA A 180 4.73 1.45 -14.28
CA ALA A 180 3.31 1.25 -14.60
C ALA A 180 2.49 2.52 -14.32
N LEU A 181 2.79 3.24 -13.22
CA LEU A 181 2.16 4.53 -12.90
C LEU A 181 2.73 5.72 -13.70
N SER A 182 3.96 5.63 -14.21
CA SER A 182 4.61 6.67 -15.00
C SER A 182 4.40 6.51 -16.51
N GLY A 183 3.83 5.41 -16.97
CA GLY A 183 3.57 5.15 -18.39
C GLY A 183 4.85 4.98 -19.24
N VAL A 184 5.96 4.54 -18.64
CA VAL A 184 7.26 4.40 -19.35
C VAL A 184 7.44 2.98 -19.92
N PHE A 185 6.36 2.20 -20.04
CA PHE A 185 6.35 1.07 -20.97
C PHE A 185 5.99 1.59 -22.36
N GLY A 186 6.99 1.65 -23.24
CA GLY A 186 6.81 1.65 -24.69
C GLY A 186 5.89 2.74 -25.24
N SER A 187 6.51 3.81 -25.71
CA SER A 187 5.92 4.69 -26.73
C SER A 187 5.63 3.91 -28.02
N ALA A 188 4.55 3.12 -28.05
CA ALA A 188 3.86 2.65 -29.25
C ALA A 188 2.56 1.92 -28.83
N VAL A 189 1.43 2.46 -29.27
CA VAL A 189 0.08 1.86 -29.23
C VAL A 189 -0.63 1.95 -27.88
N THR A 190 -1.25 3.11 -27.62
CA THR A 190 -2.72 3.22 -27.53
C THR A 190 -3.12 4.66 -27.85
N GLN A 191 -3.80 4.86 -28.98
CA GLN A 191 -4.60 6.06 -29.21
C GLN A 191 -5.91 5.88 -28.44
N GLY A 192 -6.25 6.81 -27.55
CA GLY A 192 -7.63 7.00 -27.09
C GLY A 192 -7.93 6.86 -25.60
N SER A 193 -7.13 7.45 -24.71
CA SER A 193 -7.61 8.12 -23.49
C SER A 193 -6.49 9.01 -22.93
N ASP A 194 -6.80 10.29 -22.72
CA ASP A 194 -5.85 11.36 -22.37
C ASP A 194 -5.04 11.09 -21.09
N LYS A 195 -3.73 11.45 -21.13
CA LYS A 195 -2.80 11.85 -20.05
C LYS A 195 -2.70 10.99 -18.77
N SER A 196 -1.48 10.79 -18.26
CA SER A 196 -1.31 10.20 -16.92
C SER A 196 -1.84 11.15 -15.82
N ASP A 197 -2.95 10.79 -15.20
CA ASP A 197 -3.77 11.55 -14.21
C ASP A 197 -3.08 11.93 -12.86
N MET A 198 -1.75 11.90 -12.73
CA MET A 198 -1.09 12.16 -11.43
C MET A 198 -0.64 13.62 -11.27
N ASN A 199 -1.12 14.29 -10.23
CA ASN A 199 -0.68 15.64 -9.85
C ASN A 199 0.58 15.60 -8.96
N ILE A 200 1.15 16.78 -8.67
CA ILE A 200 2.39 16.89 -7.89
C ILE A 200 2.23 16.35 -6.46
N GLN A 201 1.10 16.59 -5.80
CA GLN A 201 0.85 16.10 -4.44
C GLN A 201 0.80 14.57 -4.39
N ASP A 202 0.28 13.92 -5.43
CA ASP A 202 0.27 12.46 -5.52
C ASP A 202 1.70 11.91 -5.62
N LEU A 203 2.57 12.53 -6.41
CA LEU A 203 3.96 12.08 -6.56
C LEU A 203 4.79 12.25 -5.30
N ILE A 204 4.67 13.40 -4.62
CA ILE A 204 5.38 13.66 -3.36
C ILE A 204 4.91 12.66 -2.30
N ARG A 205 3.59 12.44 -2.18
CA ARG A 205 3.04 11.44 -1.25
C ARG A 205 3.51 10.01 -1.55
N LEU A 206 3.67 9.65 -2.82
CA LEU A 206 4.24 8.34 -3.19
C LEU A 206 5.68 8.20 -2.68
N ASP A 207 6.51 9.23 -2.81
CA ASP A 207 7.87 9.22 -2.27
C ASP A 207 7.88 9.13 -0.73
N HIS A 208 7.01 9.88 -0.06
CA HIS A 208 6.85 9.86 1.40
C HIS A 208 6.47 8.46 1.92
N ASN A 209 5.49 7.83 1.28
CA ASN A 209 5.05 6.48 1.64
C ASN A 209 6.16 5.45 1.43
N LYS A 210 6.91 5.60 0.33
CA LYS A 210 8.06 4.74 0.02
C LYS A 210 9.13 4.83 1.11
N VAL A 211 9.55 6.04 1.49
CA VAL A 211 10.60 6.21 2.49
C VAL A 211 10.16 5.75 3.89
N ASN A 212 8.90 6.01 4.28
CA ASN A 212 8.33 5.50 5.53
C ASN A 212 8.32 3.97 5.60
N THR A 213 8.02 3.32 4.47
CA THR A 213 8.09 1.86 4.36
C THR A 213 9.54 1.38 4.54
N LEU A 214 10.51 2.04 3.89
CA LEU A 214 11.93 1.69 4.00
C LEU A 214 12.44 1.85 5.44
N PHE A 215 12.09 2.93 6.14
CA PHE A 215 12.44 3.09 7.56
C PHE A 215 11.89 1.95 8.41
N THR A 216 10.63 1.58 8.21
CA THR A 216 9.98 0.49 8.96
C THR A 216 10.69 -0.84 8.71
N GLN A 217 11.01 -1.16 7.45
CA GLN A 217 11.72 -2.39 7.09
C GLN A 217 13.14 -2.43 7.66
N LEU A 218 13.87 -1.31 7.57
CA LEU A 218 15.23 -1.17 8.12
C LEU A 218 15.24 -1.40 9.63
N LEU A 219 14.32 -0.78 10.37
CA LEU A 219 14.27 -0.92 11.83
C LEU A 219 13.86 -2.34 12.27
N ALA A 220 13.03 -3.02 11.49
CA ALA A 220 12.53 -4.37 11.79
C ALA A 220 13.54 -5.51 11.53
N THR A 221 14.51 -5.33 10.63
CA THR A 221 15.50 -6.36 10.32
C THR A 221 16.77 -6.25 11.16
N ASN A 222 17.44 -7.36 11.47
CA ASN A 222 18.78 -7.39 12.08
C ASN A 222 19.87 -7.88 11.10
N ASP A 223 19.50 -8.12 9.84
CA ASP A 223 20.42 -8.48 8.77
C ASP A 223 21.19 -7.23 8.30
N SER A 224 22.50 -7.20 8.54
CA SER A 224 23.36 -6.07 8.23
C SER A 224 23.38 -5.71 6.74
N GLN A 225 23.26 -6.71 5.85
CA GLN A 225 23.24 -6.48 4.41
C GLN A 225 21.94 -5.76 4.04
N LYS A 226 20.79 -6.24 4.52
CA LYS A 226 19.49 -5.58 4.29
C LYS A 226 19.45 -4.18 4.88
N ILE A 227 20.01 -3.97 6.07
CA ILE A 227 20.11 -2.64 6.69
C ILE A 227 20.88 -1.68 5.77
N GLN A 228 22.03 -2.11 5.26
CA GLN A 228 22.85 -1.32 4.36
C GLN A 228 22.12 -0.99 3.05
N GLU A 229 21.42 -1.96 2.47
CA GLU A 229 20.62 -1.78 1.25
C GLU A 229 19.46 -0.79 1.47
N TYR A 230 18.69 -0.97 2.55
CA TYR A 230 17.57 -0.07 2.87
C TYR A 230 18.05 1.36 3.14
N PHE A 231 19.13 1.52 3.91
CA PHE A 231 19.67 2.84 4.19
C PHE A 231 20.25 3.52 2.95
N GLY A 232 21.00 2.77 2.14
CA GLY A 232 21.54 3.28 0.88
C GLY A 232 20.44 3.80 -0.04
N GLN A 233 19.28 3.13 -0.03
CA GLN A 233 18.13 3.67 -0.72
C GLN A 233 17.56 4.91 -0.03
N ILE A 234 17.22 4.86 1.27
CA ILE A 234 16.62 5.99 1.99
C ILE A 234 17.42 7.27 1.70
N TYR A 235 18.75 7.16 1.78
CA TYR A 235 19.68 8.23 1.42
C TYR A 235 19.44 8.75 0.00
N LYS A 236 19.43 7.86 -1.00
CA LYS A 236 19.24 8.23 -2.41
C LYS A 236 17.86 8.83 -2.68
N ASP A 237 16.81 8.23 -2.15
CA ASP A 237 15.43 8.67 -2.36
C ASP A 237 15.19 10.05 -1.76
N LEU A 238 15.57 10.26 -0.50
CA LEU A 238 15.45 11.56 0.17
C LEU A 238 16.28 12.64 -0.54
N LEU A 239 17.49 12.30 -1.00
CA LEU A 239 18.36 13.23 -1.70
C LEU A 239 17.75 13.69 -3.04
N VAL A 240 17.30 12.74 -3.86
CA VAL A 240 16.71 13.04 -5.16
C VAL A 240 15.38 13.77 -5.02
N HIS A 241 14.58 13.38 -4.02
CA HIS A 241 13.31 14.00 -3.69
C HIS A 241 13.49 15.47 -3.29
N SER A 242 14.28 15.74 -2.24
CA SER A 242 14.55 17.11 -1.77
C SER A 242 15.09 18.01 -2.88
N ILE A 243 16.07 17.55 -3.65
CA ILE A 243 16.61 18.32 -4.79
C ILE A 243 15.51 18.67 -5.81
N ALA A 244 14.57 17.77 -6.08
CA ALA A 244 13.49 18.03 -7.02
C ALA A 244 12.46 19.02 -6.45
N GLU A 245 12.20 19.00 -5.15
CA GLU A 245 11.34 19.97 -4.48
C GLU A 245 11.96 21.36 -4.46
N GLU A 246 13.21 21.48 -4.06
CA GLU A 246 14.00 22.71 -4.08
C GLU A 246 14.07 23.33 -5.49
N LYS A 247 14.20 22.51 -6.54
CA LYS A 247 14.29 22.99 -7.93
C LYS A 247 12.93 23.37 -8.53
N VAL A 248 11.88 22.65 -8.18
CA VAL A 248 10.59 22.71 -8.91
C VAL A 248 9.46 23.17 -8.01
N VAL A 249 9.25 22.51 -6.88
CA VAL A 249 8.05 22.69 -6.06
C VAL A 249 8.15 23.99 -5.28
N TYR A 250 9.18 24.16 -4.46
CA TYR A 250 9.33 25.30 -3.56
C TYR A 250 9.31 26.64 -4.30
N PRO A 251 10.07 26.86 -5.40
CA PRO A 251 10.00 28.12 -6.14
C PRO A 251 8.61 28.40 -6.71
N THR A 252 7.87 27.35 -7.09
CA THR A 252 6.55 27.48 -7.69
C THR A 252 5.48 27.78 -6.65
N VAL A 253 5.55 27.17 -5.46
CA VAL A 253 4.55 27.35 -4.40
C VAL A 253 4.81 28.56 -3.51
N ARG A 254 6.06 29.04 -3.42
CA ARG A 254 6.49 30.14 -2.54
C ARG A 254 5.58 31.37 -2.54
N PRO A 255 5.07 31.87 -3.70
CA PRO A 255 4.16 33.03 -3.71
C PRO A 255 2.83 32.81 -2.98
N PHE A 256 2.41 31.56 -2.81
CA PHE A 256 1.12 31.18 -2.22
C PHE A 256 1.27 30.58 -0.82
N TYR A 257 2.35 29.84 -0.58
CA TYR A 257 2.64 29.20 0.70
C TYR A 257 3.31 30.18 1.68
N GLY A 258 4.07 31.15 1.18
CA GLY A 258 4.70 32.21 1.97
C GLY A 258 6.21 32.01 2.13
N ASP A 259 6.95 33.11 2.19
CA ASP A 259 8.43 33.10 2.22
C ASP A 259 9.00 32.38 3.44
N ARG A 260 8.44 32.64 4.63
CA ARG A 260 8.93 32.06 5.88
C ARG A 260 8.72 30.55 5.91
N ASP A 261 7.51 30.10 5.61
CA ASP A 261 7.15 28.68 5.69
C ASP A 261 7.84 27.88 4.58
N THR A 262 8.09 28.49 3.41
CA THR A 262 8.92 27.86 2.36
C THR A 262 10.39 27.80 2.78
N GLN A 263 10.92 28.83 3.45
CA GLN A 263 12.32 28.84 3.91
C GLN A 263 12.55 27.77 4.99
N GLU A 264 11.59 27.56 5.87
CA GLU A 264 11.64 26.48 6.88
C GLU A 264 11.83 25.11 6.21
N LEU A 265 11.09 24.79 5.15
CA LEU A 265 11.27 23.53 4.40
C LEU A 265 12.68 23.38 3.81
N TYR A 266 13.28 24.46 3.28
CA TYR A 266 14.67 24.42 2.80
C TYR A 266 15.66 24.13 3.94
N ASP A 267 15.45 24.77 5.09
CA ASP A 267 16.34 24.63 6.24
C ASP A 267 16.24 23.21 6.83
N GLU A 268 15.03 22.66 6.95
CA GLU A 268 14.79 21.27 7.35
C GLU A 268 15.48 20.26 6.42
N GLN A 269 15.37 20.45 5.10
CA GLN A 269 16.03 19.56 4.14
C GLN A 269 17.56 19.67 4.19
N ALA A 270 18.10 20.85 4.47
CA ALA A 270 19.55 21.03 4.67
C ALA A 270 20.03 20.29 5.93
N GLU A 271 19.28 20.37 7.04
CA GLU A 271 19.57 19.64 8.27
C GLU A 271 19.47 18.12 8.06
N LEU A 272 18.44 17.66 7.34
CA LEU A 272 18.25 16.25 7.01
C LEU A 272 19.43 15.68 6.21
N ARG A 273 20.00 16.43 5.26
CA ARG A 273 21.19 16.02 4.51
C ARG A 273 22.39 15.79 5.44
N VAL A 274 22.58 16.66 6.43
CA VAL A 274 23.65 16.49 7.44
C VAL A 274 23.42 15.21 8.26
N LEU A 275 22.18 14.94 8.68
CA LEU A 275 21.86 13.71 9.42
C LEU A 275 22.11 12.45 8.58
N LEU A 276 21.75 12.47 7.29
CA LEU A 276 21.99 11.38 6.36
C LEU A 276 23.49 11.11 6.17
N ASP A 277 24.31 12.16 6.03
CA ASP A 277 25.76 12.03 5.91
C ASP A 277 26.40 11.49 7.20
N GLN A 278 25.92 11.93 8.36
CA GLN A 278 26.36 11.38 9.65
C GLN A 278 26.02 9.89 9.75
N ALA A 279 24.80 9.48 9.39
CA ALA A 279 24.38 8.09 9.42
C ALA A 279 25.20 7.22 8.46
N LYS A 280 25.53 7.74 7.27
CA LYS A 280 26.36 7.05 6.28
C LYS A 280 27.77 6.74 6.78
N ALA A 281 28.30 7.53 7.73
CA ALA A 281 29.60 7.29 8.35
C ALA A 281 29.56 6.27 9.51
N ILE A 282 28.37 5.86 9.97
CA ILE A 282 28.20 4.90 11.08
C ILE A 282 28.17 3.48 10.51
N ASN A 283 28.84 2.54 11.19
CA ASN A 283 28.76 1.12 10.83
C ASN A 283 27.32 0.60 11.05
N VAL A 284 26.71 0.02 10.01
CA VAL A 284 25.33 -0.50 10.01
C VAL A 284 25.06 -1.58 11.05
N SER A 285 26.10 -2.28 11.52
CA SER A 285 26.00 -3.31 12.57
C SER A 285 26.01 -2.72 13.98
N SER A 286 26.25 -1.41 14.11
CA SER A 286 26.35 -0.72 15.40
C SER A 286 24.96 -0.31 15.90
N PRO A 287 24.64 -0.45 17.21
CA PRO A 287 23.37 0.03 17.77
C PRO A 287 23.07 1.51 17.47
N GLN A 288 24.11 2.34 17.45
CA GLN A 288 24.07 3.77 17.15
C GLN A 288 23.52 4.06 15.75
N PHE A 289 23.66 3.12 14.81
CA PHE A 289 23.13 3.27 13.46
C PHE A 289 21.60 3.35 13.48
N LYS A 290 20.94 2.40 14.15
CA LYS A 290 19.47 2.40 14.25
C LYS A 290 18.96 3.57 15.09
N GLU A 291 19.72 4.05 16.07
CA GLU A 291 19.38 5.29 16.79
C GLU A 291 19.39 6.50 15.86
N LYS A 292 20.45 6.68 15.07
CA LYS A 292 20.53 7.75 14.07
C LYS A 292 19.45 7.61 12.99
N VAL A 293 19.10 6.40 12.57
CA VAL A 293 17.99 6.18 11.61
C VAL A 293 16.64 6.59 12.20
N ARG A 294 16.39 6.40 13.50
CA ARG A 294 15.16 6.90 14.14
C ARG A 294 15.11 8.42 14.17
N GLU A 295 16.24 9.07 14.48
CA GLU A 295 16.34 10.54 14.44
C GLU A 295 16.05 11.09 13.02
N ILE A 296 16.58 10.45 11.99
CA ILE A 296 16.26 10.79 10.59
C ILE A 296 14.78 10.54 10.29
N MET A 297 14.22 9.41 10.73
CA MET A 297 12.82 9.06 10.53
C MET A 297 11.88 10.08 11.19
N ASP A 298 12.20 10.56 12.39
CA ASP A 298 11.44 11.59 13.08
C ASP A 298 11.51 12.92 12.33
N ALA A 299 12.71 13.37 11.93
CA ALA A 299 12.89 14.59 11.15
C ALA A 299 12.14 14.55 9.80
N VAL A 300 12.23 13.44 9.07
CA VAL A 300 11.46 13.22 7.83
C VAL A 300 9.96 13.21 8.12
N GLY A 301 9.53 12.58 9.20
CA GLY A 301 8.13 12.55 9.60
C GLY A 301 7.56 13.93 9.92
N ASP A 302 8.35 14.82 10.52
CA ASP A 302 7.97 16.19 10.82
C ASP A 302 7.82 17.02 9.54
N HIS A 303 8.82 16.94 8.66
CA HIS A 303 8.82 17.56 7.33
C HIS A 303 7.60 17.15 6.48
N ILE A 304 7.35 15.85 6.36
CA ILE A 304 6.19 15.29 5.64
C ILE A 304 4.88 15.87 6.20
N ARG A 305 4.75 15.97 7.52
CA ARG A 305 3.53 16.52 8.14
C ARG A 305 3.34 17.99 7.80
N GLN A 306 4.40 18.79 7.80
CA GLN A 306 4.30 20.19 7.37
C GLN A 306 3.83 20.24 5.91
N GLU A 307 4.56 19.61 4.99
CA GLU A 307 4.24 19.65 3.57
C GLU A 307 2.81 19.18 3.25
N GLU A 308 2.40 18.02 3.77
CA GLU A 308 1.10 17.43 3.44
C GLU A 308 -0.08 18.15 4.08
N SER A 309 0.13 18.82 5.23
CA SER A 309 -0.94 19.53 5.94
C SER A 309 -1.10 20.99 5.50
N THR A 310 0.00 21.66 5.14
CA THR A 310 -0.01 23.10 4.83
C THR A 310 0.36 23.38 3.37
N MET A 311 1.51 22.94 2.88
CA MET A 311 1.96 23.22 1.49
C MET A 311 1.01 22.61 0.47
N PHE A 312 0.54 21.38 0.69
CA PHE A 312 -0.41 20.72 -0.21
C PHE A 312 -1.76 21.45 -0.26
N ALA A 313 -2.16 22.11 0.84
CA ALA A 313 -3.34 22.97 0.84
C ALA A 313 -3.11 24.22 -0.01
N ALA A 314 -1.92 24.84 0.07
CA ALA A 314 -1.56 25.96 -0.80
C ALA A 314 -1.58 25.56 -2.28
N ILE A 315 -1.05 24.38 -2.65
CA ILE A 315 -1.13 23.88 -4.03
C ILE A 315 -2.59 23.69 -4.46
N ARG A 316 -3.37 22.94 -3.67
CA ARG A 316 -4.78 22.64 -3.99
C ARG A 316 -5.65 23.89 -4.14
N ASN A 317 -5.37 24.94 -3.38
CA ASN A 317 -6.19 26.15 -3.38
C ASN A 317 -5.80 27.16 -4.47
N ASN A 318 -4.58 27.07 -5.03
CA ASN A 318 -4.04 28.10 -5.93
C ASN A 318 -3.66 27.59 -7.33
N PHE A 319 -3.66 26.28 -7.56
CA PHE A 319 -3.26 25.68 -8.83
C PHE A 319 -4.42 24.93 -9.47
N SER A 320 -4.56 25.07 -10.80
CA SER A 320 -5.45 24.22 -11.57
C SER A 320 -4.90 22.79 -11.63
N THR A 321 -5.76 21.84 -12.02
CA THR A 321 -5.35 20.45 -12.29
C THR A 321 -4.19 20.41 -13.29
N GLU A 322 -4.30 21.14 -14.40
CA GLU A 322 -3.27 21.18 -15.43
C GLU A 322 -1.94 21.75 -14.91
N GLN A 323 -1.98 22.83 -14.12
CA GLN A 323 -0.75 23.39 -13.54
C GLN A 323 -0.09 22.41 -12.57
N SER A 324 -0.89 21.66 -11.79
CA SER A 324 -0.39 20.66 -10.85
C SER A 324 0.21 19.44 -11.57
N GLU A 325 -0.38 18.99 -12.67
CA GLU A 325 0.16 17.95 -13.56
C GLU A 325 1.45 18.38 -14.27
N GLN A 326 1.52 19.63 -14.73
CA GLN A 326 2.73 20.20 -15.33
C GLN A 326 3.87 20.27 -14.30
N MET A 327 3.57 20.66 -13.06
CA MET A 327 4.54 20.64 -11.97
C MET A 327 5.01 19.21 -11.68
N ALA A 328 4.08 18.24 -11.67
CA ALA A 328 4.39 16.82 -11.51
C ALA A 328 5.36 16.31 -12.59
N THR A 329 5.15 16.73 -13.84
CA THR A 329 6.04 16.39 -14.97
C THR A 329 7.45 16.95 -14.75
N LYS A 330 7.56 18.23 -14.38
CA LYS A 330 8.86 18.88 -14.10
C LYS A 330 9.58 18.22 -12.92
N PHE A 331 8.84 17.87 -11.87
CA PHE A 331 9.36 17.17 -10.70
C PHE A 331 9.95 15.81 -11.09
N LYS A 332 9.23 15.00 -11.88
CA LYS A 332 9.74 13.72 -12.43
C LYS A 332 11.04 13.92 -13.22
N SER A 333 11.09 14.93 -14.11
CA SER A 333 12.29 15.24 -14.89
C SER A 333 13.47 15.61 -14.00
N ALA A 334 13.27 16.50 -13.02
CA ALA A 334 14.31 16.91 -12.08
C ALA A 334 14.86 15.72 -11.27
N LYS A 335 13.99 14.80 -10.82
CA LYS A 335 14.42 13.57 -10.16
C LYS A 335 15.25 12.67 -11.08
N SER A 336 14.80 12.46 -12.31
CA SER A 336 15.48 11.61 -13.29
C SER A 336 16.88 12.12 -13.61
N GLU A 337 17.03 13.44 -13.82
CA GLU A 337 18.34 14.06 -14.03
C GLU A 337 19.28 13.84 -12.85
N GLU A 338 18.78 13.98 -11.62
CA GLU A 338 19.59 13.80 -10.42
C GLU A 338 20.00 12.33 -10.22
N GLN A 339 19.08 11.40 -10.48
CA GLN A 339 19.37 9.97 -10.44
C GLN A 339 20.46 9.57 -11.45
N GLN A 340 20.44 10.15 -12.65
CA GLN A 340 21.46 9.92 -13.67
C GLN A 340 22.83 10.46 -13.25
N LYS A 341 22.88 11.65 -12.65
CA LYS A 341 24.13 12.22 -12.12
C LYS A 341 24.74 11.33 -11.03
N MET A 342 23.92 10.90 -10.06
CA MET A 342 24.37 10.00 -9.00
C MET A 342 24.88 8.65 -9.55
N ALA A 343 24.22 8.12 -10.58
CA ALA A 343 24.65 6.88 -11.23
C ALA A 343 26.01 7.06 -11.94
N HIS A 344 26.23 8.21 -12.59
CA HIS A 344 27.49 8.52 -13.26
C HIS A 344 28.65 8.66 -12.27
N GLU A 345 28.45 9.38 -11.16
CA GLU A 345 29.46 9.56 -10.11
C GLU A 345 29.85 8.23 -9.45
N THR A 346 28.86 7.35 -9.21
CA THR A 346 29.11 6.01 -8.65
C THR A 346 29.84 5.09 -9.64
N GLY A 347 29.61 5.27 -10.94
CA GLY A 347 30.27 4.51 -12.02
C GLY A 347 31.72 4.92 -12.30
N MET A 348 32.11 6.17 -11.98
CA MET A 348 33.50 6.64 -12.13
C MET A 348 34.40 6.27 -10.94
N MET A 349 33.84 5.80 -9.83
CA MET A 349 34.57 5.36 -8.62
C MET A 349 34.83 3.84 -8.54
N LYS A 350 34.36 3.07 -9.53
CA LYS A 350 34.72 1.65 -9.74
C LYS A 350 35.78 1.55 -10.81
#